data_AF-A0A6B3BIB2-F1
#
_entry.id   AF-A0A6B3BIB2-F1
#
_cell.length_a   1.000
_cell.length_b   1.000
_cell.length_c   1.000
_cell.angle_alpha   90.00
_cell.angle_beta   90.00
_cell.angle_gamma   90.00
#
_symmetry.space_group_name_H-M   'P 1'
#
loop_
_entity.id
_entity.type
_entity.pdbx_description
1 polymer ?
#
loop_
_entity_poly.entity_id
_entity_poly.type
_entity_poly.pdbx_seq_one_letter_code
_entity_poly.pdbx_strand_id
1 'polypeptide(L)' 'MAVLPNSPRGDGRYPVAWLHICAPGRATPTATSRCECGRDRSAVGHPRVLALIDDHTAHRDTCPLRTTTEGRAAA' A
#
# COMPACT_ATOMS: atom_id res chain seq x y z
N MET A 1 5.84 16.10 -14.11
CA MET A 1 4.84 15.18 -14.66
C MET A 1 4.30 14.34 -13.51
N ALA A 2 3.05 14.55 -13.08
CA ALA A 2 2.44 13.77 -12.01
C ALA A 2 1.85 12.50 -12.61
N VAL A 3 2.45 11.34 -12.32
CA VAL A 3 1.80 10.04 -12.58
C VAL A 3 0.56 10.01 -11.69
N LEU A 4 -0.63 10.04 -12.30
CA LEU A 4 -1.85 9.71 -11.58
C LEU A 4 -1.76 8.21 -11.22
N PRO A 5 -1.86 7.84 -9.93
CA PRO A 5 -1.93 6.44 -9.55
C PRO A 5 -3.26 5.87 -10.04
N ASN A 6 -3.18 4.86 -10.92
CA ASN A 6 -4.32 4.09 -11.37
C ASN A 6 -5.03 3.45 -10.16
N SER A 7 -6.31 3.77 -9.97
CA SER A 7 -7.17 3.03 -9.03
C SER A 7 -7.35 1.61 -9.57
N PRO A 8 -7.03 0.56 -8.80
CA PRO A 8 -7.27 -0.81 -9.24
C PRO A 8 -8.78 -1.01 -9.44
N ARG A 9 -9.21 -1.21 -10.68
CA ARG A 9 -10.55 -1.68 -11.04
C ARG A 9 -10.47 -3.21 -11.08
N GLY A 10 -11.19 -3.92 -10.20
CA GLY A 10 -11.17 -5.39 -10.20
C GLY A 10 -12.09 -6.07 -9.17
N ASP A 11 -13.06 -6.83 -9.70
CA ASP A 11 -13.66 -8.11 -9.25
C ASP A 11 -14.15 -8.30 -7.80
N GLY A 12 -14.31 -7.25 -7.00
CA GLY A 12 -14.99 -7.33 -5.69
C GLY A 12 -14.16 -7.96 -4.57
N ARG A 13 -12.89 -8.30 -4.83
CA ARG A 13 -11.89 -8.67 -3.81
C ARG A 13 -10.76 -7.64 -3.85
N TYR A 14 -11.01 -6.47 -3.28
CA TYR A 14 -10.07 -5.36 -3.35
C TYR A 14 -8.87 -5.60 -2.41
N PRO A 15 -7.63 -5.43 -2.89
CA PRO A 15 -6.50 -5.28 -1.99
C PRO A 15 -6.71 -4.00 -1.17
N VAL A 16 -7.07 -4.16 0.12
CA VAL A 16 -7.34 -3.05 1.05
C VAL A 16 -6.15 -2.10 1.22
N ALA A 17 -4.95 -2.53 0.82
CA ALA A 17 -3.72 -1.77 0.89
C ALA A 17 -2.89 -1.97 -0.39
N TRP A 18 -2.41 -0.87 -0.97
CA TRP A 18 -1.58 -0.83 -2.17
C TRP A 18 -0.24 -0.12 -1.90
N LEU A 19 0.87 -0.74 -2.30
CA LEU A 19 2.23 -0.23 -2.21
C LEU A 19 2.86 -0.07 -3.60
N HIS A 20 2.92 1.16 -4.11
CA HIS A 20 3.59 1.46 -5.38
C HIS A 20 5.05 1.81 -5.14
N ILE A 21 5.99 1.11 -5.81
CA ILE A 21 7.43 1.38 -5.73
C ILE A 21 7.94 1.71 -7.13
N CYS A 22 8.57 2.88 -7.26
CA CYS A 22 9.24 3.32 -8.48
C CYS A 22 10.74 3.45 -8.18
N ALA A 23 11.54 2.58 -8.77
CA ALA A 23 13.01 2.59 -8.68
C ALA A 23 13.61 2.60 -10.10
N PRO A 24 13.66 3.76 -10.77
CA PRO A 24 14.25 3.85 -12.09
C PRO A 24 15.78 3.80 -11.97
N GLY A 25 16.38 2.61 -12.08
CA GLY A 25 17.83 2.39 -12.18
C GLY A 25 18.69 3.27 -11.26
N ARG A 26 19.34 4.30 -11.82
CA ARG A 26 20.27 5.21 -11.13
C ARG A 26 19.60 6.32 -10.30
N ALA A 27 18.27 6.40 -10.29
CA ALA A 27 17.50 7.42 -9.58
C ALA A 27 17.14 7.00 -8.15
N THR A 28 16.87 8.00 -7.32
CA THR A 28 16.40 7.79 -5.95
C THR A 28 15.07 7.03 -5.97
N PRO A 29 14.97 5.84 -5.32
CA PRO A 29 13.73 5.09 -5.33
C PRO A 29 12.66 5.85 -4.53
N THR A 30 11.43 5.72 -4.98
CA THR A 30 10.26 6.32 -4.34
C THR A 30 9.23 5.23 -4.11
N ALA A 31 8.55 5.28 -2.97
CA ALA A 31 7.48 4.36 -2.67
C ALA A 31 6.30 5.09 -2.04
N THR A 32 5.10 4.66 -2.37
CA THR A 32 3.85 5.21 -1.82
C THR A 32 2.97 4.06 -1.38
N SER A 33 2.59 4.06 -0.11
CA SER A 33 1.65 3.13 0.49
C SER A 33 0.31 3.83 0.71
N ARG A 34 -0.76 3.22 0.21
CA ARG A 34 -2.14 3.64 0.42
C ARG A 34 -2.96 2.51 1.00
N CYS A 35 -3.83 2.83 1.94
CA CYS A 35 -4.82 1.91 2.47
C CYS A 35 -6.18 2.61 2.57
N GLU A 36 -7.24 1.85 2.30
CA GLU A 36 -8.62 2.33 2.40
C GLU A 36 -9.01 2.76 3.82
N CYS A 37 -8.24 2.39 4.85
CA CYS A 37 -8.45 2.84 6.22
C CYS A 37 -8.08 4.33 6.43
N GLY A 38 -7.66 5.04 5.37
CA GLY A 38 -7.21 6.43 5.42
C GLY A 38 -5.69 6.60 5.53
N ARG A 39 -4.90 5.53 5.38
CA ARG A 39 -3.43 5.62 5.42
C ARG A 39 -2.89 6.01 4.05
N ASP A 40 -2.24 7.17 3.93
CA ASP A 40 -1.43 7.56 2.77
C ASP A 40 -0.04 7.96 3.27
N ARG A 41 1.00 7.25 2.84
CA ARG A 41 2.39 7.51 3.19
C ARG A 41 3.26 7.42 1.95
N SER A 42 4.18 8.37 1.80
CA SER A 42 5.17 8.37 0.73
C SER A 42 6.58 8.43 1.31
N ALA A 43 7.51 7.73 0.66
CA ALA A 43 8.91 7.63 1.04
C ALA A 43 9.81 7.82 -0.18
N VAL A 44 10.94 8.49 0.03
CA VAL A 44 11.94 8.76 -1.00
C VAL A 44 13.31 8.37 -0.46
N GLY A 45 14.06 7.57 -1.23
CA GLY A 45 15.37 7.05 -0.89
C GLY A 45 15.32 5.62 -0.34
N HIS A 46 16.38 4.85 -0.62
CA HIS A 46 16.48 3.43 -0.25
C HIS A 46 16.06 3.10 1.19
N PRO A 47 16.64 3.72 2.24
CA PRO A 47 16.32 3.34 3.61
C PRO A 47 14.86 3.65 3.98
N ARG A 48 14.30 4.74 3.45
CA ARG A 48 12.91 5.13 3.73
C ARG A 48 11.92 4.25 2.97
N VAL A 49 12.26 3.85 1.74
CA VAL A 49 11.45 2.91 0.95
C VAL A 49 11.40 1.54 1.64
N LEU A 50 12.54 1.03 2.14
CA LEU A 50 12.57 -0.20 2.92
C LEU A 50 11.73 -0.11 4.20
N ALA A 51 11.84 1.00 4.94
CA ALA A 51 11.01 1.23 6.12
C ALA A 51 9.52 1.32 5.76
N LEU A 52 9.16 1.92 4.62
CA LEU A 52 7.76 1.99 4.17
C LEU A 52 7.22 0.61 3.77
N ILE A 53 8.04 -0.27 3.21
CA ILE A 53 7.66 -1.66 2.88
C ILE A 53 7.34 -2.44 4.16
N ASP A 54 8.20 -2.35 5.18
CA ASP A 54 7.99 -3.00 6.47
C ASP A 54 6.74 -2.47 7.17
N ASP A 55 6.62 -1.14 7.25
CA ASP A 55 5.47 -0.43 7.80
C ASP A 55 4.16 -0.76 7.06
N HIS A 56 4.19 -0.94 5.74
CA HIS A 56 3.05 -1.39 4.95
C HIS A 56 2.66 -2.83 5.29
N THR A 57 3.64 -3.71 5.48
CA THR A 57 3.41 -5.13 5.80
C THR A 57 2.82 -5.30 7.19
N ALA A 58 3.37 -4.63 8.20
CA ALA A 58 2.84 -4.62 9.56
C ALA A 58 1.41 -4.03 9.62
N HIS A 59 1.18 -2.98 8.83
CA HIS A 59 -0.15 -2.39 8.75
C HIS A 59 -1.15 -3.30 8.05
N ARG A 60 -0.76 -4.05 7.01
CA ARG A 60 -1.66 -5.00 6.36
C ARG A 60 -2.28 -5.96 7.38
N ASP A 61 -1.47 -6.48 8.30
CA ASP A 61 -1.90 -7.41 9.35
C ASP A 61 -2.83 -6.76 10.40
N THR A 62 -2.52 -5.53 10.78
CA THR A 62 -3.26 -4.78 11.80
C THR A 62 -4.39 -3.91 11.24
N CYS A 63 -4.58 -3.88 9.92
CA CYS A 63 -5.51 -2.98 9.26
C CYS A 63 -6.95 -3.37 9.63
N PRO A 64 -7.73 -2.49 10.27
CA PRO A 64 -9.08 -2.81 10.73
C PRO A 64 -10.00 -3.19 9.57
N LEU A 65 -9.82 -2.65 8.36
CA LEU A 65 -10.60 -3.03 7.20
C LEU A 65 -10.26 -4.44 6.69
N ARG A 66 -9.02 -4.90 6.89
CA ARG A 66 -8.61 -6.27 6.56
C ARG A 66 -9.08 -7.25 7.63
N THR A 67 -8.84 -6.94 8.90
CA THR A 67 -9.24 -7.81 10.02
C THR A 67 -10.75 -7.95 10.13
N THR A 68 -11.51 -6.90 9.80
CA THR A 68 -12.99 -6.98 9.73
C THR A 68 -13.49 -7.73 8.51
N THR A 69 -12.74 -7.75 7.39
CA THR A 69 -13.08 -8.56 6.20
C THR A 69 -12.78 -10.05 6.41
N GLU A 70 -11.67 -10.41 7.07
CA GLU A 70 -11.38 -11.80 7.50
C GLU A 70 -12.28 -12.27 8.65
N GLY A 71 -13.13 -11.39 9.20
CA GLY A 71 -14.13 -11.66 10.23
C GLY A 71 -15.59 -11.54 9.78
N ARG A 72 -15.89 -11.42 8.47
CA ARG A 72 -17.28 -11.63 8.01
C ARG A 72 -17.52 -13.12 7.89
N ALA A 73 -18.12 -13.64 8.95
CA ALA A 73 -18.58 -14.99 9.13
C ALA A 73 -19.22 -15.60 7.87
N ALA A 74 -18.93 -16.89 7.72
CA ALA A 74 -19.65 -17.85 6.90
C ALA A 74 -21.19 -17.79 7.13
N ALA A 75 -21.90 -18.15 6.07
CA ALA A 75 -23.30 -18.59 6.00
C ALA A 75 -24.41 -17.57 6.29
#